data_AF-A0A182T7L6-F1
#
_entry.id   AF-A0A182T7L6-F1
#
_cell.length_a   1.000
_cell.length_b   1.000
_cell.length_c   1.000
_cell.angle_alpha   90.00
_cell.angle_beta   90.00
_cell.angle_gamma   90.00
#
_symmetry.space_group_name_H-M   'P 1'
#
loop_
_entity.id
_entity.type
_entity.pdbx_description
1 polymer ?
#
loop_
_entity_poly.entity_id
_entity_poly.type
_entity_poly.pdbx_seq_one_letter_code
_entity_poly.pdbx_strand_id
1 'polypeptide(L)'
;MDVINKIDLKQRNFKKSGLICVAVLVCGMVFSYGIFPAILRFMIKQNVLLKPGTQIRDMFEKIPFPLDFKLHIFNVTNPDEIMRGGKPRVKDIGPLYFEYVLV
;
A
#
# COMPACT_ATOMS: atom_id res chain seq x y z
N MET A 1 20.26 -34.05 -40.09
CA MET A 1 19.84 -32.87 -39.30
C MET A 1 21.00 -31.94 -38.92
N ASP A 2 22.24 -32.41 -38.77
CA ASP A 2 23.36 -31.59 -38.24
C ASP A 2 23.87 -30.46 -39.15
N VAL A 3 23.79 -30.62 -40.48
CA VAL A 3 24.28 -29.63 -41.44
C VAL A 3 23.42 -28.34 -41.40
N ILE A 4 22.11 -28.48 -41.20
CA ILE A 4 21.17 -27.36 -41.14
C ILE A 4 21.43 -26.50 -39.89
N ASN A 5 21.67 -27.13 -38.73
CA ASN A 5 22.06 -26.41 -37.50
C ASN A 5 23.39 -25.66 -37.63
N LYS A 6 24.36 -26.21 -38.37
CA LYS A 6 25.68 -25.59 -38.55
C LYS A 6 25.64 -24.37 -39.48
N ILE A 7 24.75 -24.37 -40.48
CA ILE A 7 24.53 -23.25 -41.41
C ILE A 7 23.84 -22.08 -40.70
N ASP A 8 22.86 -22.37 -39.83
CA ASP A 8 22.13 -21.35 -39.05
C ASP A 8 23.04 -20.63 -38.03
N LEU A 9 23.91 -21.39 -37.35
CA LEU A 9 24.86 -20.84 -36.38
C LEU A 9 25.95 -19.95 -37.01
N LYS A 10 26.37 -20.24 -38.25
CA LYS A 10 27.42 -19.49 -38.95
C LYS A 10 26.93 -18.13 -39.49
N GLN A 11 25.63 -17.99 -39.71
CA GLN A 11 24.99 -16.76 -40.21
C GLN A 11 24.50 -15.82 -39.09
N ARG A 12 24.45 -16.28 -37.83
CA ARG A 12 24.10 -15.43 -36.69
C ARG A 12 25.15 -14.35 -36.46
N ASN A 13 24.77 -13.11 -36.74
CA ASN A 13 25.61 -11.95 -36.49
C ASN A 13 25.55 -11.59 -34.99
N PHE A 14 26.38 -12.26 -34.18
CA PHE A 14 26.41 -12.16 -32.71
C PHE A 14 26.45 -10.71 -32.19
N LYS A 15 27.11 -9.82 -32.93
CA LYS A 15 27.18 -8.37 -32.64
C LYS A 15 25.79 -7.70 -32.69
N LYS A 16 24.94 -8.08 -33.66
CA LYS A 16 23.56 -7.57 -33.78
C LYS A 16 22.67 -8.08 -32.65
N SER A 17 22.78 -9.36 -32.30
CA SER A 17 22.04 -9.93 -31.18
C SER A 17 22.43 -9.31 -29.84
N GLY A 18 23.73 -9.06 -29.60
CA GLY A 18 24.20 -8.35 -28.42
C GLY A 18 23.67 -6.91 -28.34
N LEU A 19 23.67 -6.19 -29.46
CA LEU A 19 23.13 -4.83 -29.52
C LEU A 19 21.62 -4.78 -29.20
N ILE A 20 20.85 -5.75 -29.68
CA ILE A 20 19.42 -5.86 -29.37
C ILE A 20 19.19 -6.10 -27.88
N CYS A 21 19.95 -6.99 -27.24
CA CYS A 21 19.83 -7.22 -25.79
C CYS A 21 20.13 -5.95 -24.98
N VAL A 22 21.19 -5.23 -25.32
CA VAL A 22 21.54 -3.97 -24.64
C VAL A 22 20.44 -2.92 -24.84
N ALA A 23 19.93 -2.78 -26.06
CA ALA A 23 18.84 -1.84 -26.35
C ALA A 23 17.57 -2.15 -25.54
N VAL A 24 17.17 -3.43 -25.45
CA VAL A 24 16.00 -3.84 -24.66
C VAL A 24 16.20 -3.56 -23.17
N LEU A 25 17.40 -3.82 -22.63
CA LEU A 25 17.72 -3.54 -21.22
C LEU A 25 17.64 -2.05 -20.91
N VAL A 26 18.21 -1.20 -21.77
CA VAL A 26 18.16 0.26 -21.60
C VAL A 26 16.74 0.78 -21.69
N CYS A 27 15.96 0.34 -22.69
CA CYS A 27 14.55 0.69 -22.81
C CYS A 27 13.74 0.25 -21.57
N GLY A 28 14.00 -0.94 -21.04
CA GLY A 28 13.37 -1.45 -19.83
C GLY A 28 13.65 -0.58 -18.61
N MET A 29 14.91 -0.15 -18.41
CA MET A 29 15.27 0.77 -17.31
C MET A 29 14.62 2.14 -17.48
N VAL A 30 14.61 2.70 -18.68
CA VAL A 30 13.97 4.01 -18.92
C VAL A 30 12.46 3.93 -18.68
N PHE A 31 11.82 2.84 -19.12
CA PHE A 31 10.39 2.64 -18.90
C PHE A 31 10.06 2.47 -17.41
N SER A 32 10.85 1.68 -16.67
CA SER A 32 10.59 1.42 -15.25
C SER A 32 10.79 2.64 -14.36
N TYR A 33 11.81 3.46 -14.61
CA TYR A 33 12.08 4.64 -13.78
C TYR A 33 11.38 5.91 -14.28
N GLY A 34 11.10 6.03 -15.58
CA GLY A 34 10.51 7.24 -16.16
C GLY A 34 8.99 7.16 -16.27
N ILE A 35 8.49 6.15 -16.99
CA ILE A 35 7.08 6.11 -17.45
C ILE A 35 6.18 5.44 -16.42
N PHE A 36 6.62 4.31 -15.87
CA PHE A 36 5.86 3.53 -14.89
C PHE A 36 5.38 4.36 -13.68
N PRO A 37 6.21 5.18 -13.00
CA PRO A 37 5.74 5.97 -11.85
C PRO A 37 4.70 7.03 -12.25
N ALA A 38 4.77 7.59 -13.45
CA ALA A 38 3.80 8.57 -13.92
C ALA A 38 2.43 7.94 -14.17
N ILE A 39 2.40 6.77 -14.83
CA ILE A 39 1.17 6.00 -15.07
C ILE A 39 0.57 5.55 -13.73
N LEU A 40 1.40 5.00 -12.84
CA LEU A 40 0.95 4.53 -11.53
C LEU A 40 0.32 5.67 -10.71
N ARG A 41 0.97 6.83 -10.65
CA ARG A 41 0.44 8.02 -9.96
C ARG A 41 -0.88 8.49 -10.59
N PHE A 42 -0.99 8.47 -11.91
CA PHE A 42 -2.22 8.84 -12.61
C PHE A 42 -3.37 7.88 -12.27
N MET A 43 -3.11 6.57 -12.30
CA MET A 43 -4.10 5.56 -11.93
C MET A 43 -4.53 5.68 -10.47
N ILE A 44 -3.59 5.83 -9.54
CA ILE A 44 -3.90 6.04 -8.11
C ILE A 44 -4.76 7.29 -7.95
N LYS A 45 -4.37 8.40 -8.57
CA LYS A 45 -5.14 9.65 -8.50
C LYS A 45 -6.57 9.44 -8.99
N GLN A 46 -6.78 8.82 -10.15
CA GLN A 46 -8.14 8.57 -10.67
C GLN A 46 -8.98 7.67 -9.74
N ASN A 47 -8.37 6.68 -9.10
CA ASN A 47 -9.10 5.77 -8.21
C ASN A 47 -9.36 6.37 -6.82
N VAL A 48 -8.47 7.24 -6.31
CA VAL A 48 -8.55 7.90 -4.99
C VAL A 48 -9.40 9.17 -5.01
N LEU A 49 -9.68 9.74 -6.19
CA LEU A 49 -10.61 10.86 -6.28
C LEU A 49 -12.03 10.42 -5.86
N LEU A 50 -12.61 11.16 -4.90
CA LEU A 50 -13.99 11.02 -4.43
C LEU A 50 -15.00 11.49 -5.50
N LYS A 51 -14.99 10.87 -6.67
CA LYS A 51 -15.97 11.09 -7.73
C LYS A 51 -17.15 10.12 -7.58
N PRO A 52 -18.37 10.52 -7.98
CA PRO A 52 -19.51 9.61 -8.03
C PRO A 52 -19.18 8.41 -8.94
N GLY A 53 -19.43 7.18 -8.47
CA GLY A 53 -19.13 5.92 -9.18
C GLY A 53 -17.76 5.30 -8.88
N THR A 54 -16.98 5.84 -7.93
CA THR A 54 -15.71 5.23 -7.48
C THR A 54 -15.92 4.36 -6.24
N GLN A 55 -15.25 3.21 -6.16
CA GLN A 55 -15.36 2.28 -5.02
C GLN A 55 -15.00 2.93 -3.67
N ILE A 56 -14.09 3.91 -3.68
CA ILE A 56 -13.66 4.61 -2.46
C ILE A 56 -14.77 5.50 -1.91
N ARG A 57 -15.65 6.06 -2.75
CA ARG A 57 -16.81 6.79 -2.28
C ARG A 57 -17.80 5.87 -1.56
N ASP A 58 -18.07 4.69 -2.13
CA ASP A 58 -18.98 3.72 -1.52
C ASP A 58 -18.43 3.22 -0.17
N MET A 59 -17.11 3.03 -0.09
CA MET A 59 -16.42 2.66 1.16
C MET A 59 -16.42 3.79 2.21
N PHE A 60 -16.43 5.06 1.78
CA PHE A 60 -16.54 6.21 2.68
C PHE A 60 -17.99 6.40 3.19
N GLU A 61 -18.99 6.14 2.34
CA GLU A 61 -20.41 6.20 2.73
C GLU A 61 -20.79 5.04 3.66
N LYS A 62 -20.32 3.83 3.37
CA LYS A 62 -20.58 2.65 4.19
C LYS A 62 -19.31 1.82 4.31
N ILE A 63 -18.64 1.95 5.46
CA ILE A 63 -17.45 1.17 5.78
C ILE A 63 -17.84 -0.33 5.77
N PRO A 64 -17.27 -1.16 4.88
CA PRO A 64 -17.70 -2.54 4.67
C PRO A 64 -17.15 -3.53 5.71
N PHE A 65 -16.46 -3.03 6.73
CA PHE A 65 -15.89 -3.83 7.81
C PHE A 65 -16.38 -3.33 9.17
N PRO A 66 -16.58 -4.21 10.15
CA PRO A 66 -16.95 -3.82 11.50
C PRO A 66 -15.81 -3.04 12.14
N LEU A 67 -16.08 -1.81 12.59
CA LEU A 67 -15.13 -1.00 13.33
C LEU A 67 -15.40 -1.15 14.83
N ASP A 68 -14.66 -2.03 15.49
CA ASP A 68 -14.75 -2.21 16.95
C ASP A 68 -14.01 -1.07 17.67
N PHE A 69 -14.75 -0.11 18.21
CA PHE A 69 -14.17 0.95 19.04
C PHE A 69 -14.17 0.54 20.52
N LYS A 70 -12.98 0.21 21.04
CA LYS A 70 -12.78 -0.17 22.44
C LYS A 70 -12.26 1.03 23.24
N LEU A 71 -13.08 1.53 24.16
CA LEU A 71 -12.66 2.60 25.06
C LEU A 71 -12.13 2.01 26.38
N HIS A 72 -10.90 2.36 26.74
CA HIS A 72 -10.30 2.07 28.04
C HIS A 72 -10.27 3.34 28.88
N ILE A 73 -10.93 3.31 30.04
CA ILE A 73 -10.95 4.42 30.99
C ILE A 73 -10.13 4.00 32.20
N PHE A 74 -9.10 4.78 32.52
CA PHE A 74 -8.26 4.56 33.69
C PHE A 74 -8.75 5.42 34.86
N ASN A 75 -9.38 4.79 35.85
CA ASN A 75 -9.80 5.46 37.07
C ASN A 75 -8.62 5.64 38.02
N VAL A 76 -8.45 6.86 38.53
CA VAL A 76 -7.40 7.21 39.48
C VAL A 76 -7.90 6.96 40.90
N THR A 77 -7.21 6.07 41.64
CA THR A 77 -7.63 5.67 42.99
C THR A 77 -6.99 6.51 44.11
N ASN A 78 -6.01 7.36 43.80
CA ASN A 78 -5.29 8.19 44.78
C ASN A 78 -5.02 9.63 44.32
N PRO A 79 -6.06 10.41 43.97
CA PRO A 79 -5.88 11.78 43.48
C PRO A 79 -5.10 12.67 44.47
N ASP A 80 -5.39 12.60 45.77
CA ASP A 80 -4.77 13.48 46.79
C ASP A 80 -3.29 13.20 47.03
N GLU A 81 -2.84 11.95 46.83
CA GLU A 81 -1.41 11.60 46.92
C GLU A 81 -0.67 12.12 45.69
N ILE A 82 -1.28 12.01 44.52
CA ILE A 82 -0.71 12.51 43.26
C ILE A 82 -0.52 14.02 43.32
N MET A 83 -1.52 14.75 43.84
CA MET A 83 -1.43 16.20 44.01
C MET A 83 -0.28 16.63 44.93
N ARG A 84 0.17 15.73 45.82
CA ARG A 84 1.32 15.95 46.72
C ARG A 84 2.65 15.40 46.16
N GLY A 85 2.70 14.99 44.90
CA GLY A 85 3.89 14.44 44.24
C GLY A 85 4.06 12.92 44.39
N GLY A 86 3.07 12.21 44.93
CA GLY A 86 3.05 10.77 45.07
C GLY A 86 2.81 10.02 43.74
N LYS A 87 3.10 8.72 43.73
CA LYS A 87 2.96 7.88 42.52
C LYS A 87 1.48 7.61 42.20
N PRO A 88 1.01 7.82 40.96
CA PRO A 88 -0.36 7.54 40.58
C PRO A 88 -0.69 6.05 40.54
N ARG A 89 -1.85 5.70 41.08
CA ARG A 89 -2.45 4.36 41.05
C ARG A 89 -3.73 4.40 40.23
N VAL A 90 -3.71 3.75 39.08
CA VAL A 90 -4.85 3.67 38.16
C VAL A 90 -5.41 2.26 38.08
N LYS A 91 -6.72 2.15 37.84
CA LYS A 91 -7.44 0.91 37.54
C LYS A 91 -8.11 1.04 36.19
N ASP A 92 -7.88 0.08 35.30
CA ASP A 92 -8.59 0.01 34.01
C ASP A 92 -10.05 -0.42 34.23
N ILE A 93 -10.99 0.31 33.63
CA ILE A 93 -12.44 0.04 33.62
C ILE A 93 -12.89 -0.48 32.24
N GLY A 94 -11.97 -0.79 31.33
CA GLY A 94 -12.29 -1.23 29.97
C GLY A 94 -12.63 -2.72 29.78
N PRO A 95 -13.03 -3.10 28.55
CA PRO A 95 -13.39 -2.21 27.45
C PRO A 95 -14.90 -1.90 27.44
N LEU A 96 -15.23 -0.61 27.31
CA LEU A 96 -16.60 -0.18 26.98
C LEU A 96 -16.79 -0.29 25.46
N TYR A 97 -17.81 -1.04 25.05
CA TYR A 97 -18.17 -1.22 23.65
C TYR A 97 -19.15 -0.12 23.24
N PHE A 98 -18.79 0.65 22.22
CA PHE A 98 -19.69 1.59 21.57
C PHE A 98 -20.00 1.08 20.17
N GLU A 99 -21.26 0.71 19.94
CA GLU A 99 -21.75 0.42 18.59
C GLU A 99 -22.09 1.75 17.92
N TYR A 100 -21.38 2.10 16.85
CA TYR A 100 -21.74 3.25 16.02
C TYR A 100 -23.02 2.90 15.24
N VAL A 101 -24.17 3.35 15.73
CA VAL A 101 -25.41 3.33 14.94
C VAL A 101 -25.33 4.49 13.94
N LEU A 102 -25.07 4.18 12.67
CA LEU A 102 -25.21 5.14 11.58
C LEU A 102 -26.72 5.39 11.37
N VAL A 103 -27.18 6.62 11.63
CA VAL A 103 -28.51 7.13 11.24
C VAL A 103 -28.46 7.62 9.80
#